data_AF-A0A379MTK2-F1
#
_entry.id   AF-A0A379MTK2-F1
#
_cell.length_a   1.000
_cell.length_b   1.000
_cell.length_c   1.000
_cell.angle_alpha   90.00
_cell.angle_beta   90.00
_cell.angle_gamma   90.00
#
_symmetry.space_group_name_H-M   'P 1'
#
loop_
_entity.id
_entity.type
_entity.pdbx_description
1 polymer ?
#
loop_
_entity_poly.entity_id
_entity_poly.type
_entity_poly.pdbx_seq_one_letter_code
_entity_poly.pdbx_strand_id
1 'polypeptide(L)'
;MNKLFLLSVAAIWLSAGIVNGQHITIKTNLLYGGAALTPNAGVEFRLSDRWSLDLSCGYNPWTFNDGKKLKHWLVQPEARYWLKRTFDGHFLGLHALGGAYNINRIRLPWKFDAASSRYRYEGRAVGIGIGYGYSWRLGRRWHLEAEAGIGYIRLDYDRYRCNRCSALLEKHGRDVVRPTKLAVSLVYSIGKKRARKTAPPVSVPAPPPTAAQAAPPILAPTVRQESRPAEPPTIRTVRDTLIFRFGTGRAGLDPAENTAAFASLDSLLRRDIRIGHITLVGYASPEGSETLNLRLGRARAEAVKAYLKNRRPELSLPDSLFTLRCEGEDRKGLIAAIRDGGDARQRELLLGILREQDPALRKQRMLQYGSLLRPFYPALRRTVCIIEHTTK
;
A
#
# COMPACT_ATOMS: atom_id res chain seq x y z
N MET A 1 -10.07 -6.39 -43.13
CA MET A 1 -10.00 -5.16 -42.32
C MET A 1 -9.25 -4.11 -43.13
N ASN A 2 -9.98 -3.14 -43.67
CA ASN A 2 -9.50 -2.28 -44.76
C ASN A 2 -8.36 -1.36 -44.29
N LYS A 3 -7.25 -1.34 -45.03
CA LYS A 3 -6.06 -0.50 -44.79
C LYS A 3 -6.42 1.00 -44.68
N LEU A 4 -7.52 1.44 -45.30
CA LEU A 4 -8.06 2.80 -45.16
C LEU A 4 -8.52 3.15 -43.73
N PHE A 5 -8.95 2.19 -42.91
CA PHE A 5 -9.38 2.44 -41.53
C PHE A 5 -8.17 2.68 -40.60
N LEU A 6 -7.06 1.99 -40.84
CA LEU A 6 -5.81 2.19 -40.10
C LEU A 6 -5.16 3.55 -40.44
N LEU A 7 -5.25 3.98 -41.70
CA LEU A 7 -4.73 5.28 -42.14
C LEU A 7 -5.56 6.46 -41.60
N SER A 8 -6.88 6.30 -41.48
CA SER A 8 -7.75 7.32 -40.88
C SER A 8 -7.57 7.44 -39.37
N VAL A 9 -7.37 6.33 -38.65
CA VAL A 9 -6.99 6.37 -37.23
C VAL A 9 -5.61 7.02 -37.06
N ALA A 10 -4.61 6.65 -37.87
CA ALA A 10 -3.28 7.27 -37.82
C ALA A 10 -3.29 8.78 -38.14
N ALA A 11 -4.15 9.23 -39.06
CA ALA A 11 -4.31 10.65 -39.39
C ALA A 11 -4.99 11.45 -38.26
N ILE A 12 -5.89 10.84 -37.48
CA ILE A 12 -6.46 11.45 -36.26
C ILE A 12 -5.38 11.54 -35.16
N TRP A 13 -4.50 10.55 -35.06
CA TRP A 13 -3.35 10.58 -34.14
C TRP A 13 -2.27 11.61 -34.54
N LEU A 14 -2.10 11.91 -35.83
CA LEU A 14 -1.15 12.92 -36.30
C LEU A 14 -1.69 14.37 -36.27
N SER A 15 -3.01 14.55 -36.37
CA SER A 15 -3.67 15.87 -36.32
C SER A 15 -4.01 16.34 -34.90
N ALA A 16 -4.02 15.43 -33.90
CA ALA A 16 -3.96 15.78 -32.48
C ALA A 16 -2.53 16.19 -32.08
N GLY A 17 -1.95 17.10 -32.87
CA GLY A 17 -0.71 17.78 -32.57
C GLY A 17 -0.72 18.25 -31.13
N ILE A 18 0.45 18.16 -30.52
CA ILE A 18 0.75 18.55 -29.15
C ILE A 18 0.32 20.02 -28.97
N VAL A 19 -0.93 20.23 -28.57
CA VAL A 19 -1.43 21.52 -28.13
C VAL A 19 -0.73 21.77 -26.79
N ASN A 20 0.19 22.73 -26.79
CA ASN A 20 0.90 23.18 -25.60
C ASN A 20 -0.10 23.50 -24.47
N GLY A 21 -0.18 22.64 -23.46
CA GLY A 21 -1.03 22.84 -22.28
C GLY A 21 -1.96 21.69 -21.91
N GLN A 22 -2.05 20.61 -22.71
CA GLN A 22 -2.86 19.44 -22.34
C GLN A 22 -2.18 18.65 -21.21
N HIS A 23 -2.86 18.58 -20.07
CA HIS A 23 -2.43 17.79 -18.92
C HIS A 23 -2.84 16.34 -19.16
N ILE A 24 -1.86 15.48 -19.40
CA ILE A 24 -2.05 14.05 -19.64
C ILE A 24 -1.79 13.32 -18.33
N THR A 25 -2.65 12.37 -18.01
CA THR A 25 -2.45 11.49 -16.86
C THR A 25 -2.41 10.04 -17.33
N ILE A 26 -1.55 9.25 -16.70
CA ILE A 26 -1.51 7.80 -16.88
C ILE A 26 -2.00 7.14 -15.61
N LYS A 27 -2.69 6.01 -15.74
CA LYS A 27 -3.27 5.32 -14.59
C LYS A 27 -3.25 3.82 -14.70
N THR A 28 -3.34 3.18 -13.55
CA THR A 28 -3.51 1.73 -13.45
C THR A 28 -4.51 1.43 -12.33
N ASN A 29 -5.51 0.59 -12.63
CA ASN A 29 -6.50 0.12 -11.69
C ASN A 29 -5.89 -1.04 -10.88
N LEU A 30 -5.51 -0.72 -9.64
CA LEU A 30 -4.90 -1.65 -8.70
C LEU A 30 -5.88 -2.76 -8.29
N LEU A 31 -7.17 -2.46 -8.21
CA LEU A 31 -8.19 -3.44 -7.88
C LEU A 31 -8.33 -4.49 -9.00
N TYR A 32 -8.38 -4.04 -10.25
CA TYR A 32 -8.45 -4.94 -11.41
C TYR A 32 -7.15 -5.74 -11.59
N GLY A 33 -6.00 -5.08 -11.42
CA GLY A 33 -4.68 -5.72 -11.46
C GLY A 33 -4.50 -6.77 -10.37
N GLY A 34 -4.87 -6.47 -9.12
CA GLY A 34 -4.67 -7.37 -7.99
C GLY A 34 -5.71 -8.49 -7.91
N ALA A 35 -7.00 -8.19 -8.09
CA ALA A 35 -8.08 -9.16 -7.89
C ALA A 35 -8.28 -10.09 -9.09
N ALA A 36 -8.18 -9.56 -10.32
CA ALA A 36 -8.35 -10.37 -11.53
C ALA A 36 -7.02 -10.89 -12.08
N LEU A 37 -5.89 -10.50 -11.47
CA LEU A 37 -4.56 -10.66 -12.06
C LEU A 37 -4.65 -10.18 -13.51
N THR A 38 -4.92 -8.90 -13.74
CA THR A 38 -5.00 -8.38 -15.12
C THR A 38 -4.19 -7.11 -15.26
N PRO A 39 -3.03 -7.17 -15.94
CA PRO A 39 -2.30 -6.00 -16.38
C PRO A 39 -3.23 -5.04 -17.09
N ASN A 40 -3.24 -3.81 -16.62
CA ASN A 40 -4.10 -2.77 -17.15
C ASN A 40 -3.43 -1.41 -17.03
N ALA A 41 -3.73 -0.56 -18.01
CA ALA A 41 -3.24 0.79 -18.09
C ALA A 41 -4.34 1.67 -18.68
N GLY A 42 -4.35 2.94 -18.30
CA GLY A 42 -5.22 3.94 -18.86
C GLY A 42 -4.46 5.23 -19.08
N VAL A 43 -4.94 6.01 -20.04
CA VAL A 43 -4.49 7.37 -20.30
C VAL A 43 -5.71 8.28 -20.27
N GLU A 44 -5.58 9.42 -19.61
CA GLU A 44 -6.67 10.38 -19.52
C GLU A 44 -6.19 11.78 -19.91
N PHE A 45 -6.93 12.37 -20.83
CA PHE A 45 -6.67 13.66 -21.44
C PHE A 45 -7.64 14.69 -20.89
N ARG A 46 -7.11 15.81 -20.40
CA ARG A 46 -7.95 16.95 -20.05
C ARG A 46 -8.46 17.65 -21.31
N LEU A 47 -9.79 17.77 -21.43
CA LEU A 47 -10.45 18.47 -22.53
C LEU A 47 -10.79 19.92 -22.19
N SER A 48 -11.20 20.19 -20.94
CA SER A 48 -11.56 21.54 -20.46
C SER A 48 -11.35 21.69 -18.95
N ASP A 49 -11.86 22.77 -18.34
CA ASP A 49 -11.82 22.96 -16.88
C ASP A 49 -12.57 21.89 -16.08
N ARG A 50 -13.60 21.28 -16.67
CA ARG A 50 -14.46 20.28 -16.00
C ARG A 50 -14.64 18.99 -16.79
N TRP A 51 -14.02 18.85 -17.95
CA TRP A 51 -14.12 17.63 -18.76
C TRP A 51 -12.76 16.98 -18.97
N SER A 52 -12.74 15.64 -18.90
CA SER A 52 -11.65 14.81 -19.38
C SER A 52 -12.17 13.59 -20.12
N LEU A 53 -11.30 12.99 -20.93
CA LEU A 53 -11.55 11.76 -21.65
C LEU A 53 -10.52 10.72 -21.22
N ASP A 54 -10.99 9.62 -20.67
CA ASP A 54 -10.21 8.46 -20.29
C ASP A 54 -10.31 7.37 -21.36
N LEU A 55 -9.19 6.70 -21.60
CA LEU A 55 -9.12 5.45 -22.31
C LEU A 55 -8.36 4.43 -21.46
N SER A 56 -9.08 3.46 -20.92
CA SER A 56 -8.51 2.36 -20.13
C SER A 56 -8.52 1.05 -20.92
N CYS A 57 -7.44 0.28 -20.83
CA CYS A 57 -7.35 -1.05 -21.41
C CYS A 57 -6.76 -2.06 -20.41
N GLY A 58 -7.17 -3.32 -20.54
CA GLY A 58 -6.62 -4.42 -19.77
C GLY A 58 -6.50 -5.68 -20.61
N TYR A 59 -5.44 -6.44 -20.38
CA TYR A 59 -5.17 -7.68 -21.10
C TYR A 59 -4.65 -8.75 -20.14
N ASN A 60 -5.34 -9.88 -20.11
CA ASN A 60 -4.93 -11.06 -19.35
C ASN A 60 -4.70 -12.23 -20.32
N PRO A 61 -3.46 -12.71 -20.48
CA PRO A 61 -3.16 -13.89 -21.30
C PRO A 61 -3.13 -15.21 -20.50
N TRP A 62 -3.38 -15.19 -19.19
CA TRP A 62 -2.97 -16.28 -18.31
C TRP A 62 -3.85 -17.53 -18.37
N THR A 63 -3.15 -18.68 -18.31
CA THR A 63 -3.71 -20.01 -18.07
C THR A 63 -3.07 -20.52 -16.80
N PHE A 64 -3.90 -20.94 -15.85
CA PHE A 64 -3.47 -21.44 -14.55
C PHE A 64 -3.50 -22.97 -14.54
N ASN A 65 -2.89 -23.56 -13.51
CA ASN A 65 -2.88 -25.01 -13.29
C ASN A 65 -4.31 -25.59 -13.26
N ASP A 66 -4.45 -26.87 -13.60
CA ASP A 66 -5.72 -27.61 -13.73
C ASP A 66 -6.63 -27.17 -14.89
N GLY A 67 -6.06 -26.52 -15.91
CA GLY A 67 -6.77 -26.09 -17.12
C GLY A 67 -7.65 -24.86 -16.94
N LYS A 68 -7.50 -24.13 -15.82
CA LYS A 68 -8.19 -22.87 -15.55
C LYS A 68 -7.68 -21.78 -16.50
N LYS A 69 -8.59 -21.04 -17.13
CA LYS A 69 -8.25 -19.99 -18.10
C LYS A 69 -8.93 -18.69 -17.71
N LEU A 70 -8.17 -17.60 -17.69
CA LEU A 70 -8.68 -16.23 -17.57
C LEU A 70 -8.06 -15.41 -18.69
N LYS A 71 -8.51 -15.67 -19.92
CA LYS A 71 -8.01 -14.94 -21.08
C LYS A 71 -9.01 -13.89 -21.46
N HIS A 72 -8.66 -12.62 -21.37
CA HIS A 72 -9.55 -11.56 -21.83
C HIS A 72 -8.78 -10.30 -22.18
N TRP A 73 -9.39 -9.50 -23.03
CA TRP A 73 -9.02 -8.11 -23.21
C TRP A 73 -10.26 -7.24 -23.05
N LEU A 74 -10.06 -6.05 -22.51
CA LEU A 74 -11.11 -5.06 -22.30
C LEU A 74 -10.56 -3.69 -22.69
N VAL A 75 -11.34 -2.93 -23.43
CA VAL A 75 -11.12 -1.51 -23.71
C VAL A 75 -12.34 -0.75 -23.23
N GLN A 76 -12.10 0.35 -22.52
CA GLN A 76 -13.13 1.15 -21.88
C GLN A 76 -12.81 2.64 -22.02
N PRO A 77 -13.32 3.30 -23.08
CA PRO A 77 -13.34 4.75 -23.16
C PRO A 77 -14.40 5.36 -22.24
N GLU A 78 -14.10 6.49 -21.63
CA GLU A 78 -14.97 7.16 -20.67
C GLU A 78 -14.85 8.69 -20.72
N ALA A 79 -15.98 9.35 -20.91
CA ALA A 79 -16.08 10.79 -20.75
C ALA A 79 -16.37 11.13 -19.28
N ARG A 80 -15.58 12.02 -18.68
CA ARG A 80 -15.68 12.38 -17.25
C ARG A 80 -16.02 13.85 -17.09
N TYR A 81 -17.07 14.12 -16.32
CA TYR A 81 -17.45 15.45 -15.86
C TYR A 81 -17.05 15.65 -14.40
N TRP A 82 -16.20 16.63 -14.13
CA TRP A 82 -15.71 16.98 -12.81
C TRP A 82 -16.54 18.09 -12.20
N LEU A 83 -17.02 17.91 -10.96
CA LEU A 83 -17.92 18.86 -10.32
C LEU A 83 -17.22 20.20 -9.98
N LYS A 84 -15.89 20.20 -9.84
CA LYS A 84 -15.09 21.39 -9.48
C LYS A 84 -14.09 21.77 -10.57
N ARG A 85 -12.99 21.01 -10.68
CA ARG A 85 -11.96 21.15 -11.71
C ARG A 85 -11.47 19.75 -12.10
N THR A 86 -11.00 19.57 -13.34
CA THR A 86 -10.41 18.30 -13.78
C THR A 86 -9.32 17.86 -12.81
N PHE A 87 -9.34 16.59 -12.41
CA PHE A 87 -8.41 15.98 -11.46
C PHE A 87 -8.50 16.54 -10.02
N ASP A 88 -9.68 17.04 -9.61
CA ASP A 88 -9.95 17.54 -8.27
C ASP A 88 -11.30 17.08 -7.71
N GLY A 89 -11.26 16.08 -6.84
CA GLY A 89 -12.44 15.61 -6.09
C GLY A 89 -13.39 14.77 -6.95
N HIS A 90 -14.67 15.11 -6.89
CA HIS A 90 -15.77 14.32 -7.44
C HIS A 90 -15.89 14.42 -8.98
N PHE A 91 -16.19 13.30 -9.62
CA PHE A 91 -16.54 13.25 -11.03
C PHE A 91 -17.65 12.23 -11.33
N LEU A 92 -18.35 12.46 -12.43
CA LEU A 92 -19.32 11.56 -13.05
C LEU A 92 -18.74 11.07 -14.37
N GLY A 93 -18.82 9.76 -14.62
CA GLY A 93 -18.32 9.11 -15.83
C GLY A 93 -19.46 8.58 -16.69
N LEU A 94 -19.32 8.68 -18.01
CA LEU A 94 -20.08 7.91 -18.99
C LEU A 94 -19.09 7.06 -19.78
N HIS A 95 -19.18 5.75 -19.66
CA HIS A 95 -18.23 4.82 -20.27
C HIS A 95 -18.89 3.83 -21.20
N ALA A 96 -18.21 3.54 -22.30
CA ALA A 96 -18.48 2.34 -23.10
C ALA A 96 -17.41 1.30 -22.77
N LEU A 97 -17.76 0.01 -22.87
CA LEU A 97 -16.83 -1.08 -22.65
C LEU A 97 -16.97 -2.11 -23.76
N GLY A 98 -15.85 -2.69 -24.18
CA GLY A 98 -15.80 -3.68 -25.24
C GLY A 98 -14.64 -4.62 -25.04
N GLY A 99 -14.88 -5.92 -25.23
CA GLY A 99 -13.85 -6.92 -25.01
C GLY A 99 -14.23 -8.32 -25.47
N ALA A 100 -13.25 -9.20 -25.46
CA ALA A 100 -13.46 -10.63 -25.59
C ALA A 100 -12.92 -11.35 -24.37
N TYR A 101 -13.56 -12.44 -23.99
CA TYR A 101 -13.19 -13.24 -22.83
C TYR A 101 -13.30 -14.72 -23.12
N ASN A 102 -12.44 -15.50 -22.47
CA ASN A 102 -12.39 -16.94 -22.48
C ASN A 102 -12.06 -17.40 -21.06
N ILE A 103 -13.12 -17.76 -20.34
CA ILE A 103 -13.09 -18.09 -18.92
C ILE A 103 -13.42 -19.57 -18.76
N ASN A 104 -12.54 -20.30 -18.07
CA ASN A 104 -12.70 -21.71 -17.78
C ASN A 104 -12.39 -22.00 -16.31
N ARG A 105 -13.32 -22.64 -15.57
CA ARG A 105 -13.12 -23.16 -14.20
C ARG A 105 -12.67 -22.12 -13.14
N ILE A 106 -13.07 -20.85 -13.26
CA ILE A 106 -12.74 -19.78 -12.30
C ILE A 106 -13.99 -19.32 -11.54
N ARG A 107 -13.91 -19.29 -10.21
CA ARG A 107 -14.97 -18.80 -9.31
C ARG A 107 -14.77 -17.30 -9.09
N LEU A 108 -15.57 -16.48 -9.75
CA LEU A 108 -15.56 -15.02 -9.55
C LEU A 108 -16.38 -14.65 -8.31
N PRO A 109 -15.97 -13.64 -7.51
CA PRO A 109 -16.75 -13.12 -6.40
C PRO A 109 -18.04 -12.41 -6.91
N TRP A 110 -19.05 -12.34 -6.03
CA TRP A 110 -20.41 -11.79 -6.29
C TRP A 110 -21.21 -12.52 -7.37
N LYS A 111 -21.86 -13.64 -6.99
CA LYS A 111 -22.95 -14.35 -7.71
C LYS A 111 -22.95 -14.24 -9.25
N PHE A 112 -21.79 -14.37 -9.90
CA PHE A 112 -21.68 -14.83 -11.29
C PHE A 112 -21.83 -16.36 -11.25
N ASP A 113 -23.03 -16.77 -10.82
CA ASP A 113 -23.36 -18.05 -10.21
C ASP A 113 -22.67 -19.24 -10.85
N ALA A 114 -22.00 -20.04 -9.99
CA ALA A 114 -21.86 -21.51 -9.91
C ALA A 114 -21.71 -22.38 -11.18
N ALA A 115 -21.78 -21.84 -12.39
CA ALA A 115 -21.81 -22.55 -13.67
C ALA A 115 -20.43 -22.58 -14.35
N SER A 116 -19.50 -21.68 -14.01
CA SER A 116 -18.13 -21.69 -14.57
C SER A 116 -17.30 -22.91 -14.15
N SER A 117 -17.71 -23.63 -13.10
CA SER A 117 -17.07 -24.89 -12.69
C SER A 117 -17.37 -26.04 -13.66
N ARG A 118 -18.54 -26.02 -14.32
CA ARG A 118 -19.00 -27.08 -15.24
C ARG A 118 -18.93 -26.69 -16.73
N TYR A 119 -18.86 -25.40 -17.04
CA TYR A 119 -18.92 -24.87 -18.40
C TYR A 119 -17.80 -23.87 -18.67
N ARG A 120 -17.24 -23.93 -19.89
CA ARG A 120 -16.34 -22.90 -20.44
C ARG A 120 -17.18 -21.87 -21.18
N TYR A 121 -16.85 -20.60 -20.96
CA TYR A 121 -17.50 -19.45 -21.61
C TYR A 121 -16.47 -18.72 -22.46
N GLU A 122 -16.75 -18.62 -23.76
CA GLU A 122 -15.95 -17.86 -24.71
C GLU A 122 -16.87 -16.93 -25.47
N GLY A 123 -16.54 -15.64 -25.49
CA GLY A 123 -17.49 -14.66 -25.99
C GLY A 123 -16.96 -13.24 -26.07
N ARG A 124 -17.84 -12.35 -26.51
CA ARG A 124 -17.62 -10.91 -26.60
C ARG A 124 -18.59 -10.20 -25.67
N ALA A 125 -18.14 -9.09 -25.12
CA ALA A 125 -18.95 -8.20 -24.31
C ALA A 125 -18.88 -6.81 -24.93
N VAL A 126 -20.02 -6.15 -25.08
CA VAL A 126 -20.10 -4.73 -25.39
C VAL A 126 -21.14 -4.09 -24.48
N GLY A 127 -20.87 -2.90 -23.98
CA GLY A 127 -21.79 -2.26 -23.05
C GLY A 127 -21.54 -0.78 -22.90
N ILE A 128 -22.47 -0.14 -22.20
CA ILE A 128 -22.40 1.27 -21.82
C ILE A 128 -22.83 1.39 -20.36
N GLY A 129 -22.24 2.32 -19.63
CA GLY A 129 -22.55 2.54 -18.24
C GLY A 129 -22.24 3.95 -17.79
N ILE A 130 -22.70 4.25 -16.58
CA ILE A 130 -22.39 5.47 -15.88
C ILE A 130 -21.62 5.14 -14.62
N GLY A 131 -20.76 6.06 -14.19
CA GLY A 131 -19.91 5.91 -13.03
C GLY A 131 -19.88 7.17 -12.17
N TYR A 132 -19.55 6.99 -10.91
CA TYR A 132 -19.22 8.07 -10.00
C TYR A 132 -17.91 7.75 -9.31
N GLY A 133 -17.04 8.76 -9.20
CA GLY A 133 -15.75 8.61 -8.58
C GLY A 133 -15.25 9.84 -7.85
N TYR A 134 -14.16 9.64 -7.13
CA TYR A 134 -13.46 10.66 -6.37
C TYR A 134 -11.94 10.54 -6.56
N SER A 135 -11.27 11.67 -6.75
CA SER A 135 -9.82 11.77 -6.89
C SER A 135 -9.19 12.49 -5.69
N TRP A 136 -8.34 11.77 -4.94
CA TRP A 136 -7.51 12.31 -3.87
C TRP A 136 -6.13 12.67 -4.41
N ARG A 137 -5.66 13.89 -4.13
CA ARG A 137 -4.26 14.28 -4.39
C ARG A 137 -3.37 13.73 -3.28
N LEU A 138 -2.46 12.81 -3.63
CA LEU A 138 -1.47 12.26 -2.70
C LEU A 138 -0.16 13.07 -2.71
N GLY A 139 0.10 13.81 -3.79
CA GLY A 139 1.30 14.63 -3.90
C GLY A 139 1.25 15.56 -5.10
N ARG A 140 2.42 16.01 -5.56
CA ARG A 140 2.53 16.96 -6.68
C ARG A 140 2.13 16.39 -8.05
N ARG A 141 2.28 15.07 -8.23
CA ARG A 141 2.00 14.37 -9.50
C ARG A 141 1.18 13.10 -9.33
N TRP A 142 0.94 12.68 -8.08
CA TRP A 142 0.27 11.43 -7.77
C TRP A 142 -1.13 11.71 -7.25
N HIS A 143 -2.09 10.99 -7.82
CA HIS A 143 -3.48 10.97 -7.37
C HIS A 143 -3.89 9.52 -7.13
N LEU A 144 -4.82 9.32 -6.20
CA LEU A 144 -5.54 8.07 -6.02
C LEU A 144 -6.98 8.31 -6.41
N GLU A 145 -7.57 7.42 -7.18
CA GLU A 145 -8.97 7.52 -7.60
C GLU A 145 -9.73 6.28 -7.17
N ALA A 146 -10.95 6.47 -6.67
CA ALA A 146 -11.91 5.40 -6.50
C ALA A 146 -13.14 5.68 -7.36
N GLU A 147 -13.64 4.65 -8.03
CA GLU A 147 -14.78 4.78 -8.92
C GLU A 147 -15.61 3.51 -8.93
N ALA A 148 -16.93 3.67 -8.94
CA ALA A 148 -17.88 2.59 -9.13
C ALA A 148 -18.88 2.98 -10.23
N GLY A 149 -19.24 2.02 -11.07
CA GLY A 149 -20.14 2.23 -12.18
C GLY A 149 -21.06 1.05 -12.45
N ILE A 150 -22.27 1.37 -12.90
CA ILE A 150 -23.30 0.41 -13.31
C ILE A 150 -23.65 0.65 -14.77
N GLY A 151 -23.98 -0.40 -15.50
CA GLY A 151 -24.36 -0.25 -16.88
C GLY A 151 -24.96 -1.50 -17.49
N TYR A 152 -25.34 -1.34 -18.74
CA TYR A 152 -25.95 -2.36 -19.58
C TYR A 152 -24.88 -3.02 -20.44
N ILE A 153 -24.80 -4.35 -20.38
CA ILE A 153 -23.83 -5.14 -21.13
C ILE A 153 -24.60 -6.17 -21.96
N ARG A 154 -24.31 -6.19 -23.26
CA ARG A 154 -24.64 -7.30 -24.16
C ARG A 154 -23.50 -8.30 -24.16
N LEU A 155 -23.82 -9.53 -23.76
CA LEU A 155 -22.90 -10.66 -23.73
C LEU A 155 -23.28 -11.65 -24.82
N ASP A 156 -22.39 -11.84 -25.78
CA ASP A 156 -22.50 -12.88 -26.79
C ASP A 156 -21.49 -13.96 -26.47
N TYR A 157 -21.94 -15.17 -26.12
CA TYR A 157 -21.03 -16.24 -25.72
C TYR A 157 -21.45 -17.62 -26.21
N ASP A 158 -20.44 -18.45 -26.46
CA ASP A 158 -20.55 -19.86 -26.72
C ASP A 158 -20.31 -20.65 -25.43
N ARG A 159 -21.19 -21.60 -25.13
CA ARG A 159 -21.12 -22.45 -23.93
C ARG A 159 -20.70 -23.88 -24.29
N TYR A 160 -19.69 -24.41 -23.60
CA TYR A 160 -19.18 -25.77 -23.83
C TYR A 160 -19.34 -26.64 -22.56
N ARG A 161 -19.83 -27.89 -22.67
CA ARG A 161 -19.84 -28.89 -21.55
C ARG A 161 -18.46 -29.54 -21.46
N CYS A 162 -17.94 -29.68 -20.24
CA CYS A 162 -16.61 -30.22 -20.03
C CYS A 162 -16.69 -31.66 -19.49
N ASN A 163 -16.40 -32.67 -20.33
CA ASN A 163 -15.85 -33.93 -19.82
C ASN A 163 -14.96 -34.74 -20.79
N ARG A 164 -14.91 -34.39 -22.07
CA ARG A 164 -13.84 -34.69 -23.05
C ARG A 164 -14.29 -33.91 -24.30
N CYS A 165 -13.38 -33.24 -25.00
CA CYS A 165 -13.67 -32.37 -26.14
C CYS A 165 -14.78 -32.92 -27.05
N SER A 166 -15.91 -32.20 -27.22
CA SER A 166 -16.80 -32.17 -28.41
C SER A 166 -18.17 -31.53 -28.10
N ALA A 167 -18.74 -30.87 -29.12
CA ALA A 167 -20.04 -30.21 -29.27
C ALA A 167 -20.28 -28.84 -28.57
N LEU A 168 -20.45 -27.80 -29.40
CA LEU A 168 -21.00 -26.48 -29.05
C LEU A 168 -22.46 -26.67 -28.63
N LEU A 169 -22.85 -26.20 -27.44
CA LEU A 169 -24.18 -26.50 -26.91
C LEU A 169 -25.25 -25.50 -27.37
N GLU A 170 -24.91 -24.22 -27.51
CA GLU A 170 -25.84 -23.15 -27.91
C GLU A 170 -25.08 -21.81 -28.01
N LYS A 171 -25.50 -20.97 -28.96
CA LYS A 171 -25.15 -19.53 -29.05
C LYS A 171 -26.18 -18.74 -28.27
N HIS A 172 -25.78 -18.05 -27.22
CA HIS A 172 -26.70 -17.24 -26.41
C HIS A 172 -26.22 -15.79 -26.37
N GLY A 173 -27.03 -14.87 -26.90
CA GLY A 173 -26.92 -13.44 -26.64
C GLY A 173 -27.77 -13.10 -25.42
N ARG A 174 -27.23 -12.38 -24.44
CA ARG A 174 -28.02 -11.88 -23.30
C ARG A 174 -27.63 -10.46 -22.95
N ASP A 175 -28.65 -9.64 -22.76
CA ASP A 175 -28.55 -8.31 -22.24
C ASP A 175 -28.76 -8.29 -20.72
N VAL A 176 -27.85 -7.63 -19.99
CA VAL A 176 -27.87 -7.60 -18.52
C VAL A 176 -27.41 -6.26 -17.98
N VAL A 177 -28.09 -5.75 -16.95
CA VAL A 177 -27.60 -4.63 -16.14
C VAL A 177 -26.72 -5.17 -15.02
N ARG A 178 -25.47 -4.72 -14.94
CA ARG A 178 -24.48 -5.19 -13.94
C ARG A 178 -23.52 -4.07 -13.53
N PRO A 179 -22.79 -4.25 -12.42
CA PRO A 179 -21.59 -3.43 -12.17
C PRO A 179 -20.65 -3.53 -13.37
N THR A 180 -20.43 -2.41 -14.04
CA THR A 180 -19.59 -2.31 -15.25
C THR A 180 -18.20 -1.79 -14.95
N LYS A 181 -18.03 -1.10 -13.82
CA LYS A 181 -16.74 -0.59 -13.37
C LYS A 181 -16.62 -0.63 -11.86
N LEU A 182 -15.46 -1.09 -11.38
CA LEU A 182 -15.04 -0.91 -10.01
C LEU A 182 -13.52 -0.71 -10.03
N ALA A 183 -13.08 0.47 -9.59
CA ALA A 183 -11.69 0.87 -9.74
C ALA A 183 -11.16 1.52 -8.47
N VAL A 184 -9.94 1.12 -8.10
CA VAL A 184 -9.05 1.89 -7.23
C VAL A 184 -7.79 2.11 -8.04
N SER A 185 -7.65 3.31 -8.61
CA SER A 185 -6.62 3.62 -9.59
C SER A 185 -5.54 4.49 -8.99
N LEU A 186 -4.29 4.12 -9.23
CA LEU A 186 -3.14 5.00 -9.02
C LEU A 186 -2.90 5.79 -10.29
N VAL A 187 -2.85 7.12 -10.17
CA VAL A 187 -2.78 8.04 -11.31
C VAL A 187 -1.53 8.92 -11.18
N TYR A 188 -0.82 9.08 -12.29
CA TYR A 188 0.37 9.92 -12.40
C TYR A 188 0.21 10.98 -13.50
N SER A 189 0.50 12.22 -13.14
CA SER A 189 0.34 13.40 -14.00
C SER A 189 1.63 13.75 -14.75
N ILE A 190 1.53 13.82 -16.08
CA ILE A 190 2.62 14.15 -17.01
C ILE A 190 2.44 15.58 -17.51
N GLY A 191 3.43 16.45 -17.24
CA GLY A 191 3.43 17.84 -17.72
C GLY A 191 4.26 18.80 -16.85
N LYS A 192 4.53 20.01 -17.37
CA LYS A 192 5.16 21.12 -16.62
C LYS A 192 4.10 21.83 -15.75
N LYS A 193 4.52 22.26 -14.56
CA LYS A 193 3.67 22.93 -13.57
C LYS A 193 2.94 24.13 -14.19
N ARG A 194 1.64 24.30 -13.91
CA ARG A 194 1.10 25.67 -13.84
C ARG A 194 1.68 26.29 -12.58
N ALA A 195 2.47 27.36 -12.73
CA ALA A 195 2.95 28.13 -11.60
C ALA A 195 1.74 28.55 -10.74
N ARG A 196 1.79 28.25 -9.45
CA ARG A 196 0.88 28.85 -8.48
C ARG A 196 1.09 30.36 -8.64
N LYS A 197 0.06 31.11 -9.05
CA LYS A 197 0.07 32.57 -8.86
C LYS A 197 0.22 32.76 -7.35
N THR A 198 1.43 33.03 -6.90
CA THR A 198 1.68 33.53 -5.56
C THR A 198 0.88 34.82 -5.48
N ALA A 199 -0.05 34.92 -4.53
CA ALA A 199 -0.61 36.22 -4.21
C ALA A 199 0.56 37.17 -3.93
N PRO A 200 0.51 38.44 -4.38
CA PRO A 200 1.57 39.38 -4.07
C PRO A 200 1.80 39.38 -2.55
N PRO A 201 3.07 39.35 -2.10
CA PRO A 201 3.36 39.40 -0.69
C PRO A 201 2.70 40.65 -0.11
N VAL A 202 1.88 40.48 0.92
CA VAL A 202 1.41 41.59 1.74
C VAL A 202 2.68 42.25 2.29
N SER A 203 2.92 43.51 1.89
CA SER A 203 4.04 44.29 2.39
C SER A 203 3.87 44.50 3.89
N VAL A 204 4.57 43.71 4.69
CA VAL A 204 4.73 44.01 6.12
C VAL A 204 5.63 45.24 6.21
N PRO A 205 5.18 46.37 6.79
CA PRO A 205 6.05 47.53 6.95
C PRO A 205 7.25 47.16 7.84
N ALA A 206 8.43 47.63 7.44
CA ALA A 206 9.68 47.36 8.14
C ALA A 206 9.58 47.79 9.61
N PRO A 207 10.08 46.98 10.56
CA PRO A 207 10.21 47.44 11.94
C PRO A 207 11.14 48.65 12.01
N PRO A 208 10.87 49.63 12.88
CA PRO A 208 11.71 50.82 13.03
C PRO A 208 13.15 50.42 13.43
N PRO A 209 14.15 51.24 13.06
CA PRO A 209 15.55 50.93 13.33
C PRO A 209 15.79 50.82 14.84
N THR A 210 16.25 49.65 15.28
CA THR A 210 16.77 49.43 16.62
C THR A 210 17.93 50.40 16.85
N ALA A 211 17.79 51.28 17.84
CA ALA A 211 18.87 52.13 18.30
C ALA A 211 20.11 51.28 18.62
N ALA A 212 21.26 51.70 18.10
CA ALA A 212 22.54 51.03 18.33
C ALA A 212 22.81 50.92 19.84
N GLN A 213 22.78 49.69 20.35
CA GLN A 213 23.36 49.40 21.66
C GLN A 213 24.88 49.47 21.54
N ALA A 214 25.50 50.29 22.38
CA ALA A 214 26.93 50.42 22.48
C ALA A 214 27.58 49.07 22.81
N ALA A 215 28.69 48.78 22.14
CA ALA A 215 29.50 47.60 22.40
C ALA A 215 29.98 47.60 23.88
N PRO A 216 29.91 46.45 24.58
CA PRO A 216 30.50 46.35 25.90
C PRO A 216 32.03 46.48 25.81
N PRO A 217 32.70 47.03 26.86
CA PRO A 217 34.13 47.26 26.85
C PRO A 217 34.89 45.93 26.80
N ILE A 218 36.01 45.94 26.06
CA ILE A 218 36.95 44.83 25.98
C ILE A 218 37.61 44.68 27.36
N LEU A 219 37.22 43.64 28.10
CA LEU A 219 37.95 43.18 29.28
C LEU A 219 39.19 42.39 28.84
N ALA A 220 40.32 42.69 29.46
CA ALA A 220 41.61 42.03 29.28
C ALA A 220 41.51 40.49 29.41
N PRO A 221 42.41 39.71 28.77
CA PRO A 221 42.30 38.27 28.72
C PRO A 221 42.46 37.69 30.13
N THR A 222 41.35 37.19 30.69
CA THR A 222 41.42 36.31 31.84
C THR A 222 41.96 34.98 31.34
N VAL A 223 43.16 34.60 31.82
CA VAL A 223 43.71 33.26 31.63
C VAL A 223 42.70 32.27 32.19
N ARG A 224 41.97 31.61 31.29
CA ARG A 224 41.08 30.52 31.65
C ARG A 224 41.98 29.35 32.01
N GLN A 225 42.12 29.06 33.30
CA GLN A 225 42.69 27.79 33.73
C GLN A 225 41.82 26.69 33.12
N GLU A 226 42.39 25.98 32.17
CA GLU A 226 41.81 24.75 31.63
C GLU A 226 41.88 23.72 32.75
N SER A 227 40.80 23.64 33.53
CA SER A 227 40.62 22.55 34.48
C SER A 227 40.68 21.25 33.69
N ARG A 228 41.67 20.42 34.03
CA ARG A 228 41.89 19.06 33.53
C ARG A 228 40.52 18.39 33.27
N PRO A 229 40.27 17.78 32.09
CA PRO A 229 39.01 17.09 31.85
C PRO A 229 38.78 16.10 32.99
N ALA A 230 37.73 16.31 33.78
CA ALA A 230 37.33 15.32 34.76
C ALA A 230 37.07 14.04 33.97
N GLU A 231 37.69 12.93 34.38
CA GLU A 231 37.36 11.62 33.81
C GLU A 231 35.83 11.50 33.86
N PRO A 232 35.18 11.21 32.72
CA PRO A 232 33.73 11.16 32.69
C PRO A 232 33.30 10.14 33.75
N PRO A 233 32.33 10.49 34.63
CA PRO A 233 31.83 9.54 35.59
C PRO A 233 31.45 8.28 34.81
N THR A 234 31.90 7.12 35.29
CA THR A 234 31.60 5.83 34.66
C THR A 234 30.11 5.53 34.90
N ILE A 235 29.24 6.28 34.22
CA ILE A 235 27.80 6.11 34.28
C ILE A 235 27.52 4.76 33.60
N ARG A 236 27.14 3.77 34.39
CA ARG A 236 26.75 2.46 33.87
C ARG A 236 25.42 2.61 33.15
N THR A 237 25.47 2.64 31.82
CA THR A 237 24.29 2.53 30.97
C THR A 237 23.77 1.09 31.03
N VAL A 238 22.58 0.92 31.58
CA VAL A 238 21.87 -0.37 31.65
C VAL A 238 20.82 -0.42 30.53
N ARG A 239 20.64 -1.60 29.95
CA ARG A 239 19.65 -1.86 28.89
C ARG A 239 18.61 -2.85 29.38
N ASP A 240 17.36 -2.40 29.45
CA ASP A 240 16.22 -3.27 29.72
C ASP A 240 15.44 -3.54 28.43
N THR A 241 15.06 -4.80 28.22
CA THR A 241 14.31 -5.22 27.02
C THR A 241 12.92 -5.69 27.42
N LEU A 242 11.90 -5.04 26.87
CA LEU A 242 10.49 -5.35 27.04
C LEU A 242 9.94 -5.89 25.71
N ILE A 243 9.12 -6.94 25.77
CA ILE A 243 8.51 -7.54 24.57
C ILE A 243 7.01 -7.37 24.66
N PHE A 244 6.46 -6.53 23.77
CA PHE A 244 5.02 -6.37 23.60
C PHE A 244 4.50 -7.30 22.51
N ARG A 245 3.42 -8.02 22.75
CA ARG A 245 2.76 -8.97 21.85
C ARG A 245 1.47 -8.41 21.29
N PHE A 246 1.11 -8.89 20.10
CA PHE A 246 -0.05 -8.42 19.34
C PHE A 246 -0.81 -9.56 18.66
N GLY A 247 -2.13 -9.46 18.64
CA GLY A 247 -3.00 -10.32 17.85
C GLY A 247 -2.80 -10.23 16.32
N THR A 248 -3.37 -11.22 15.61
CA THR A 248 -3.34 -11.30 14.14
C THR A 248 -3.93 -10.05 13.51
N GLY A 249 -3.19 -9.39 12.61
CA GLY A 249 -3.67 -8.22 11.86
C GLY A 249 -3.98 -6.98 12.72
N ARG A 250 -3.67 -7.01 14.02
CA ARG A 250 -3.94 -5.93 14.96
C ARG A 250 -2.63 -5.23 15.38
N ALA A 251 -2.76 -3.94 15.67
CA ALA A 251 -1.69 -3.10 16.21
C ALA A 251 -2.03 -2.48 17.57
N GLY A 252 -3.24 -2.76 18.11
CA GLY A 252 -3.62 -2.34 19.45
C GLY A 252 -2.94 -3.21 20.50
N LEU A 253 -2.51 -2.58 21.60
CA LEU A 253 -2.00 -3.27 22.78
C LEU A 253 -3.16 -3.80 23.61
N ASP A 254 -3.19 -5.11 23.80
CA ASP A 254 -4.13 -5.76 24.71
C ASP A 254 -3.47 -5.91 26.10
N PRO A 255 -4.07 -5.34 27.18
CA PRO A 255 -3.66 -5.55 28.57
C PRO A 255 -3.42 -7.01 28.96
N ALA A 256 -4.29 -7.92 28.51
CA ALA A 256 -4.26 -9.33 28.90
C ALA A 256 -3.11 -10.10 28.22
N GLU A 257 -2.78 -9.77 26.98
CA GLU A 257 -1.66 -10.41 26.25
C GLU A 257 -0.28 -9.90 26.70
N ASN A 258 -0.23 -8.76 27.40
CA ASN A 258 1.01 -8.01 27.68
C ASN A 258 1.30 -7.81 29.17
N THR A 259 0.64 -8.57 30.05
CA THR A 259 0.76 -8.42 31.51
C THR A 259 2.21 -8.44 32.00
N ALA A 260 3.04 -9.35 31.49
CA ALA A 260 4.45 -9.43 31.85
C ALA A 260 5.26 -8.18 31.43
N ALA A 261 5.02 -7.66 30.22
CA ALA A 261 5.69 -6.46 29.73
C ALA A 261 5.32 -5.22 30.55
N PHE A 262 4.04 -5.12 30.95
CA PHE A 262 3.59 -4.04 31.82
C PHE A 262 4.17 -4.16 33.23
N ALA A 263 4.20 -5.36 33.82
CA ALA A 263 4.82 -5.59 35.12
C ALA A 263 6.32 -5.26 35.13
N SER A 264 7.06 -5.66 34.09
CA SER A 264 8.48 -5.31 33.94
C SER A 264 8.68 -3.81 33.79
N LEU A 265 7.86 -3.14 32.99
CA LEU A 265 7.88 -1.68 32.86
C LEU A 265 7.59 -1.00 34.21
N ASP A 266 6.59 -1.46 34.96
CA ASP A 266 6.27 -0.93 36.29
C ASP A 266 7.43 -1.09 37.27
N SER A 267 8.10 -2.26 37.24
CA SER A 267 9.27 -2.51 38.08
C SER A 267 10.46 -1.61 37.75
N LEU A 268 10.65 -1.28 36.46
CA LEU A 268 11.70 -0.39 35.99
C LEU A 268 11.43 1.05 36.42
N LEU A 269 10.17 1.47 36.40
CA LEU A 269 9.75 2.83 36.75
C LEU A 269 9.73 3.11 38.25
N ARG A 270 9.74 2.08 39.10
CA ARG A 270 9.92 2.24 40.56
C ARG A 270 11.36 2.58 40.95
N ARG A 271 12.32 2.43 40.04
CA ARG A 271 13.74 2.72 40.28
C ARG A 271 14.01 4.20 40.03
N ASP A 272 14.95 4.78 40.76
CA ASP A 272 15.47 6.12 40.45
C ASP A 272 16.44 6.02 39.26
N ILE A 273 15.88 6.16 38.05
CA ILE A 273 16.62 6.00 36.80
C ILE A 273 16.38 7.19 35.88
N ARG A 274 17.40 7.53 35.09
CA ARG A 274 17.28 8.49 33.99
C ARG A 274 17.25 7.77 32.66
N ILE A 275 16.12 7.85 31.96
CA ILE A 275 15.98 7.27 30.62
C ILE A 275 16.78 8.11 29.62
N GLY A 276 17.72 7.47 28.94
CA GLY A 276 18.58 8.09 27.93
C GLY A 276 18.05 7.89 26.51
N HIS A 277 17.66 6.67 26.15
CA HIS A 277 17.15 6.36 24.81
C HIS A 277 16.19 5.17 24.81
N ILE A 278 15.11 5.25 24.04
CA ILE A 278 14.16 4.16 23.82
C ILE A 278 14.18 3.77 22.34
N THR A 279 14.52 2.51 22.07
CA THR A 279 14.42 1.93 20.72
C THR A 279 13.23 0.98 20.65
N LEU A 280 12.34 1.21 19.68
CA LEU A 280 11.17 0.38 19.42
C LEU A 280 11.34 -0.31 18.07
N VAL A 281 11.46 -1.64 18.08
CA VAL A 281 11.58 -2.45 16.86
C VAL A 281 10.30 -3.25 16.67
N GLY A 282 9.50 -2.89 15.68
CA GLY A 282 8.25 -3.55 15.34
C GLY A 282 8.44 -4.70 14.36
N TYR A 283 7.80 -5.83 14.66
CA TYR A 283 7.81 -7.04 13.85
C TYR A 283 6.40 -7.50 13.46
N ALA A 284 6.33 -8.26 12.37
CA ALA A 284 5.14 -8.90 11.87
C ALA A 284 5.37 -10.38 11.51
N SER A 285 4.29 -11.15 11.54
CA SER A 285 4.28 -12.52 11.04
C SER A 285 4.30 -12.53 9.50
N PRO A 286 4.91 -13.53 8.86
CA PRO A 286 5.07 -13.59 7.40
C PRO A 286 3.80 -14.04 6.65
N GLU A 287 2.62 -13.75 7.21
CA GLU A 287 1.31 -14.14 6.67
C GLU A 287 0.83 -13.16 5.57
N GLY A 288 1.20 -11.89 5.70
CA GLY A 288 0.82 -10.82 4.76
C GLY A 288 1.84 -10.57 3.65
N SER A 289 1.52 -9.62 2.77
CA SER A 289 2.52 -9.01 1.88
C SER A 289 3.59 -8.28 2.70
N GLU A 290 4.79 -8.14 2.16
CA GLU A 290 5.87 -7.41 2.81
C GLU A 290 5.46 -5.98 3.19
N THR A 291 4.74 -5.29 2.29
CA THR A 291 4.19 -3.95 2.53
C THR A 291 3.21 -3.90 3.70
N LEU A 292 2.35 -4.91 3.84
CA LEU A 292 1.43 -5.02 4.97
C LEU A 292 2.19 -5.28 6.28
N ASN A 293 3.17 -6.17 6.24
CA ASN A 293 3.99 -6.53 7.39
C ASN A 293 4.80 -5.34 7.89
N LEU A 294 5.39 -4.54 6.99
CA LEU A 294 6.09 -3.29 7.32
C LEU A 294 5.15 -2.24 7.93
N ARG A 295 3.96 -2.05 7.34
CA ARG A 295 2.96 -1.13 7.88
C ARG A 295 2.49 -1.56 9.27
N LEU A 296 2.24 -2.86 9.46
CA LEU A 296 1.75 -3.41 10.72
C LEU A 296 2.83 -3.33 11.81
N GLY A 297 4.08 -3.66 11.49
CA GLY A 297 5.21 -3.51 12.40
C GLY A 297 5.41 -2.06 12.85
N ARG A 298 5.32 -1.09 11.92
CA ARG A 298 5.38 0.34 12.27
C ARG A 298 4.22 0.76 13.18
N ALA A 299 2.99 0.40 12.83
CA ALA A 299 1.81 0.75 13.63
C ALA A 299 1.88 0.18 15.05
N ARG A 300 2.44 -1.03 15.22
CA ARG A 300 2.68 -1.64 16.54
C ARG A 300 3.73 -0.90 17.36
N ALA A 301 4.84 -0.50 16.74
CA ALA A 301 5.85 0.33 17.39
C ALA A 301 5.29 1.69 17.81
N GLU A 302 4.47 2.33 16.96
CA GLU A 302 3.78 3.57 17.29
C GLU A 302 2.78 3.38 18.44
N ALA A 303 2.06 2.26 18.51
CA ALA A 303 1.17 1.95 19.62
C ALA A 303 1.91 1.82 20.96
N VAL A 304 3.07 1.16 20.98
CA VAL A 304 3.93 1.11 22.18
C VAL A 304 4.44 2.49 22.56
N LYS A 305 4.89 3.30 21.61
CA LYS A 305 5.30 4.69 21.87
C LYS A 305 4.17 5.50 22.49
N ALA A 306 2.97 5.43 21.90
CA ALA A 306 1.80 6.13 22.40
C ALA A 306 1.43 5.67 23.82
N TYR A 307 1.51 4.37 24.10
CA TYR A 307 1.29 3.83 25.44
C TYR A 307 2.28 4.41 26.46
N LEU A 308 3.58 4.40 26.14
CA LEU A 308 4.63 4.94 27.02
C LEU A 308 4.44 6.43 27.31
N LYS A 309 4.01 7.23 26.32
CA LYS A 309 3.74 8.67 26.51
C LYS A 309 2.44 8.94 27.28
N ASN A 310 1.35 8.29 26.89
CA ASN A 310 0.01 8.65 27.37
C ASN A 310 -0.32 8.03 28.72
N ARG A 311 0.11 6.80 28.96
CA ARG A 311 -0.22 6.08 30.20
C ARG A 311 0.75 6.41 31.34
N ARG A 312 1.91 7.01 31.03
CA ARG A 312 2.93 7.42 32.00
C ARG A 312 3.42 8.85 31.75
N PRO A 313 2.54 9.86 31.92
CA PRO A 313 2.88 11.26 31.71
C PRO A 313 4.00 11.76 32.64
N GLU A 314 4.16 11.15 33.82
CA GLU A 314 5.23 11.43 34.80
C GLU A 314 6.64 11.28 34.25
N LEU A 315 6.82 10.48 33.19
CA LEU A 315 8.12 10.29 32.55
C LEU A 315 8.54 11.45 31.63
N SER A 316 7.60 12.34 31.27
CA SER A 316 7.83 13.48 30.37
C SER A 316 8.79 13.17 29.20
N LEU A 317 8.46 12.14 28.40
CA LEU A 317 9.33 11.63 27.34
C LEU A 317 9.19 12.45 26.04
N PRO A 318 10.17 13.30 25.65
CA PRO A 318 10.13 13.97 24.37
C PRO A 318 10.31 12.98 23.21
N ASP A 319 9.81 13.35 22.03
CA ASP A 319 9.89 12.50 20.84
C ASP A 319 11.33 12.21 20.40
N SER A 320 12.28 13.06 20.79
CA SER A 320 13.72 12.90 20.53
C SER A 320 14.34 11.68 21.22
N LEU A 321 13.72 11.15 22.29
CA LEU A 321 14.20 9.95 22.97
C LEU A 321 13.82 8.65 22.25
N PHE A 322 12.97 8.71 21.22
CA PHE A 322 12.43 7.51 20.57
C PHE A 322 13.04 7.27 19.19
N THR A 323 13.63 6.10 19.00
CA THR A 323 13.97 5.57 17.67
C THR A 323 12.98 4.46 17.32
N LEU A 324 12.18 4.64 16.26
CA LEU A 324 11.30 3.60 15.75
C LEU A 324 11.95 2.92 14.55
N ARG A 325 12.04 1.59 14.61
CA ARG A 325 12.47 0.72 13.51
C ARG A 325 11.39 -0.29 13.17
N CYS A 326 11.33 -0.69 11.92
CA CYS A 326 10.45 -1.75 11.46
C CYS A 326 11.26 -2.69 10.57
N GLU A 327 11.38 -3.93 11.02
CA GLU A 327 12.16 -4.97 10.32
C GLU A 327 11.26 -5.90 9.49
N GLY A 328 9.95 -5.60 9.42
CA GLY A 328 8.99 -6.42 8.67
C GLY A 328 8.83 -7.80 9.28
N GLU A 329 9.23 -8.84 8.54
CA GLU A 329 9.11 -10.24 8.95
C GLU A 329 10.24 -10.64 9.92
N ASP A 330 9.89 -11.08 11.13
CA ASP A 330 10.88 -11.53 12.13
C ASP A 330 11.46 -12.90 11.78
N ARG A 331 12.32 -12.95 10.77
CA ARG A 331 12.99 -14.18 10.32
C ARG A 331 13.85 -14.79 11.44
N LYS A 332 14.56 -13.95 12.22
CA LYS A 332 15.40 -14.41 13.33
C LYS A 332 14.55 -15.03 14.43
N GLY A 333 13.45 -14.38 14.81
CA GLY A 333 12.48 -14.90 15.75
C GLY A 333 11.82 -16.20 15.28
N LEU A 334 11.53 -16.32 13.98
CA LEU A 334 10.94 -17.54 13.42
C LEU A 334 11.93 -18.71 13.46
N ILE A 335 13.21 -18.47 13.14
CA ILE A 335 14.28 -19.48 13.27
C ILE A 335 14.40 -19.94 14.73
N ALA A 336 14.39 -19.01 15.69
CA ALA A 336 14.45 -19.36 17.11
C ALA A 336 13.22 -20.19 17.53
N ALA A 337 12.01 -19.75 17.18
CA ALA A 337 10.78 -20.45 17.52
C ALA A 337 10.71 -21.87 16.95
N ILE A 338 11.21 -22.10 15.73
CA ILE A 338 11.28 -23.44 15.10
C ILE A 338 12.37 -24.31 15.75
N ARG A 339 13.47 -23.72 16.22
CA ARG A 339 14.48 -24.50 16.96
C ARG A 339 13.92 -25.00 18.28
N ASP A 340 13.20 -24.15 18.98
CA ASP A 340 12.66 -24.45 20.32
C ASP A 340 11.40 -25.32 20.28
N GLY A 341 10.67 -25.37 19.16
CA GLY A 341 9.41 -26.12 19.03
C GLY A 341 9.29 -26.96 17.75
N GLY A 342 8.68 -28.13 17.87
CA GLY A 342 8.28 -28.99 16.73
C GLY A 342 9.03 -30.33 16.63
N ASP A 343 8.53 -31.19 15.75
CA ASP A 343 9.14 -32.47 15.41
C ASP A 343 10.50 -32.27 14.69
N ALA A 344 11.45 -33.18 14.91
CA ALA A 344 12.81 -33.06 14.38
C ALA A 344 12.84 -33.02 12.84
N ARG A 345 12.02 -33.83 12.17
CA ARG A 345 11.94 -33.84 10.69
C ARG A 345 11.27 -32.58 10.15
N GLN A 346 10.24 -32.10 10.82
CA GLN A 346 9.58 -30.83 10.45
C GLN A 346 10.52 -29.64 10.63
N ARG A 347 11.30 -29.61 11.72
CA ARG A 347 12.27 -28.55 12.01
C ARG A 347 13.28 -28.38 10.88
N GLU A 348 13.88 -29.47 10.41
CA GLU A 348 14.88 -29.42 9.35
C GLU A 348 14.31 -28.87 8.03
N LEU A 349 13.12 -29.33 7.64
CA LEU A 349 12.41 -28.83 6.46
C LEU A 349 12.14 -27.32 6.55
N LEU A 350 11.60 -26.85 7.68
CA LEU A 350 11.24 -25.44 7.87
C LEU A 350 12.48 -24.54 7.93
N LEU A 351 13.54 -24.97 8.61
CA LEU A 351 14.82 -24.25 8.61
C LEU A 351 15.46 -24.22 7.22
N GLY A 352 15.32 -25.29 6.43
CA GLY A 352 15.75 -25.35 5.03
C GLY A 352 15.06 -24.28 4.18
N ILE A 353 13.74 -24.12 4.32
CA ILE A 353 13.00 -23.03 3.66
C ILE A 353 13.55 -21.66 4.06
N LEU A 354 13.82 -21.47 5.35
CA LEU A 354 14.32 -20.19 5.84
C LEU A 354 15.77 -19.90 5.46
N ARG A 355 16.57 -20.89 5.04
CA ARG A 355 17.94 -20.71 4.52
C ARG A 355 17.98 -20.26 3.05
N GLU A 356 16.85 -20.34 2.35
CA GLU A 356 16.73 -19.89 0.96
C GLU A 356 17.23 -18.45 0.80
N GLN A 357 18.15 -18.26 -0.17
CA GLN A 357 18.81 -16.97 -0.41
C GLN A 357 17.92 -16.06 -1.23
N ASP A 358 17.16 -16.62 -2.19
CA ASP A 358 16.19 -15.87 -2.98
C ASP A 358 14.97 -15.49 -2.11
N PRO A 359 14.74 -14.19 -1.85
CA PRO A 359 13.61 -13.74 -1.04
C PRO A 359 12.25 -14.13 -1.62
N ALA A 360 12.10 -14.12 -2.95
CA ALA A 360 10.85 -14.44 -3.62
C ALA A 360 10.52 -15.93 -3.50
N LEU A 361 11.50 -16.79 -3.77
CA LEU A 361 11.36 -18.23 -3.62
C LEU A 361 11.14 -18.62 -2.16
N ARG A 362 11.86 -17.99 -1.22
CA ARG A 362 11.65 -18.19 0.22
C ARG A 362 10.22 -17.87 0.60
N LYS A 363 9.70 -16.71 0.18
CA LYS A 363 8.33 -16.28 0.47
C LYS A 363 7.31 -17.25 -0.13
N GLN A 364 7.50 -17.68 -1.38
CA GLN A 364 6.65 -18.68 -2.02
C GLN A 364 6.62 -20.00 -1.23
N ARG A 365 7.78 -20.50 -0.81
CA ARG A 365 7.88 -21.74 -0.01
C ARG A 365 7.26 -21.54 1.38
N MET A 366 7.47 -20.41 2.05
CA MET A 366 6.81 -20.12 3.32
C MET A 366 5.28 -20.10 3.20
N LEU A 367 4.74 -19.62 2.08
CA LEU A 367 3.30 -19.68 1.80
C LEU A 367 2.83 -21.12 1.54
N GLN A 368 3.59 -21.89 0.76
CA GLN A 368 3.30 -23.30 0.48
C GLN A 368 3.25 -24.15 1.76
N TYR A 369 4.19 -23.93 2.68
CA TYR A 369 4.29 -24.63 3.97
C TYR A 369 3.63 -23.85 5.12
N GLY A 370 2.73 -22.91 4.79
CA GLY A 370 2.15 -22.00 5.77
C GLY A 370 1.40 -22.70 6.91
N SER A 371 0.79 -23.86 6.67
CA SER A 371 0.12 -24.66 7.71
C SER A 371 1.09 -25.14 8.81
N LEU A 372 2.33 -25.49 8.44
CA LEU A 372 3.37 -25.92 9.38
C LEU A 372 4.03 -24.75 10.11
N LEU A 373 4.05 -23.57 9.49
CA LEU A 373 4.64 -22.36 10.07
C LEU A 373 3.68 -21.58 10.99
N ARG A 374 2.36 -21.67 10.74
CA ARG A 374 1.31 -20.97 11.50
C ARG A 374 1.42 -21.10 13.02
N PRO A 375 1.73 -22.27 13.61
CA PRO A 375 1.88 -22.41 15.06
C PRO A 375 2.95 -21.50 15.67
N PHE A 376 3.98 -21.11 14.90
CA PHE A 376 5.08 -20.28 15.37
C PHE A 376 4.82 -18.77 15.21
N TYR A 377 3.86 -18.38 14.36
CA TYR A 377 3.58 -16.98 14.03
C TYR A 377 3.14 -16.09 15.22
N PRO A 378 2.38 -16.57 16.22
CA PRO A 378 2.05 -15.76 17.38
C PRO A 378 3.28 -15.19 18.10
N ALA A 379 4.39 -15.93 18.14
CA ALA A 379 5.63 -15.45 18.77
C ALA A 379 6.31 -14.30 18.01
N LEU A 380 6.02 -14.14 16.72
CA LEU A 380 6.62 -13.13 15.84
C LEU A 380 5.88 -11.81 15.84
N ARG A 381 4.63 -11.80 16.31
CA ARG A 381 3.78 -10.60 16.36
C ARG A 381 4.15 -9.79 17.60
N ARG A 382 5.33 -9.18 17.56
CA ARG A 382 5.91 -8.49 18.70
C ARG A 382 6.52 -7.15 18.34
N THR A 383 6.62 -6.28 19.34
CA THR A 383 7.48 -5.10 19.33
C THR A 383 8.47 -5.26 20.46
N VAL A 384 9.76 -5.17 20.14
CA VAL A 384 10.84 -5.16 21.11
C VAL A 384 11.12 -3.71 21.49
N CYS A 385 10.95 -3.39 22.76
CA CYS A 385 11.24 -2.09 23.34
C CYS A 385 12.52 -2.21 24.17
N ILE A 386 13.55 -1.48 23.77
CA ILE A 386 14.83 -1.44 24.47
C ILE A 386 14.94 -0.07 25.13
N ILE A 387 15.01 -0.05 26.45
CA ILE A 387 15.13 1.16 27.26
C ILE A 387 16.56 1.24 27.79
N GLU A 388 17.32 2.17 27.22
CA GLU A 388 18.64 2.55 27.74
C GLU A 388 18.43 3.59 28.83
N HIS A 389 18.90 3.28 30.03
CA HIS A 389 18.78 4.16 31.18
C HIS A 389 20.06 4.11 32.01
N THR A 390 20.26 5.15 32.79
CA THR A 390 21.37 5.25 33.72
C THR A 390 20.82 5.23 35.14
N THR A 391 21.39 4.36 35.96
CA THR A 391 21.13 4.34 37.41
C THR A 391 22.02 5.39 38.05
N LYS A 392 21.45 6.22 38.92
CA LYS A 392 22.24 7.13 39.76
C LYS A 392 23.00 6.36 40.83
#